data_AF-A0A7K5FX70-F1
#
_entry.id   AF-A0A7K5FX70-F1
#
_cell.length_a   1.000
_cell.length_b   1.000
_cell.length_c   1.000
_cell.angle_alpha   90.00
_cell.angle_beta   90.00
_cell.angle_gamma   90.00
#
_symmetry.space_group_name_H-M   'P 1'
#
loop_
_entity.id
_entity.type
_entity.pdbx_description
1 polymer ?
#
loop_
_entity_poly.entity_id
_entity_poly.type
_entity_poly.pdbx_seq_one_letter_code
_entity_poly.pdbx_strand_id
1 'polypeptide(L)'
;FCRPTVQDNQRQIIIKNGRHPVIDALLGEQDQYVPNSTNLSGDGERVMMITGPNMGGKSSYIKQVALITVMAQIGSYVPAEEATVGIVDGIFTR
;
A
#
# COMPACT_ATOMS: atom_id res chain seq x y z
N PHE A 1 10.48 0.27 7.59
CA PHE A 1 10.23 -1.05 7.00
C PHE A 1 9.77 -1.99 8.10
N CYS A 2 8.72 -2.78 7.86
CA CYS A 2 8.19 -3.76 8.81
C CYS A 2 7.97 -5.12 8.13
N ARG A 3 7.95 -6.20 8.92
CA ARG A 3 7.58 -7.53 8.44
C ARG A 3 6.06 -7.56 8.24
N PRO A 4 5.54 -7.81 7.02
CA PRO A 4 4.11 -7.88 6.81
C PRO A 4 3.53 -9.17 7.40
N THR A 5 2.31 -9.09 7.92
CA THR A 5 1.51 -10.28 8.24
C THR A 5 0.81 -10.74 6.96
N VAL A 6 1.19 -11.89 6.43
CA VAL A 6 0.58 -12.46 5.22
C VAL A 6 -0.49 -13.49 5.61
N GLN A 7 -1.66 -13.41 4.98
CA GLN A 7 -2.79 -14.30 5.28
C GLN A 7 -3.37 -14.91 4.00
N ASP A 8 -3.73 -16.19 4.06
CA ASP A 8 -4.30 -16.91 2.90
C ASP A 8 -5.84 -16.86 2.89
N ASN A 9 -6.46 -16.85 4.08
CA ASN A 9 -7.91 -17.03 4.22
C ASN A 9 -8.71 -15.72 4.28
N GLN A 10 -8.04 -14.56 4.24
CA GLN A 10 -8.68 -13.25 4.37
C GLN A 10 -8.24 -12.35 3.23
N ARG A 11 -9.21 -11.81 2.49
CA ARG A 11 -8.96 -10.82 1.44
C ARG A 11 -8.89 -9.44 2.07
N GLN A 12 -7.69 -9.00 2.44
CA GLN A 12 -7.50 -7.69 3.04
C GLN A 12 -6.16 -7.04 2.67
N ILE A 13 -6.14 -5.71 2.62
CA ILE A 13 -4.96 -4.90 2.45
C ILE A 13 -5.04 -3.80 3.51
N ILE A 14 -4.34 -4.01 4.61
CA ILE A 14 -4.26 -3.07 5.73
C ILE A 14 -2.83 -2.57 5.79
N ILE A 15 -2.64 -1.26 5.61
CA ILE A 15 -1.34 -0.61 5.60
C ILE A 15 -1.42 0.61 6.52
N LYS A 16 -0.56 0.68 7.53
CA LYS A 16 -0.47 1.81 8.45
C LYS A 16 0.77 2.63 8.13
N ASN A 17 0.58 3.92 7.85
CA ASN A 17 1.68 4.84 7.51
C ASN A 17 2.61 4.27 6.43
N GLY A 18 2.03 3.74 5.35
CA GLY A 18 2.78 3.21 4.22
C GLY A 18 3.42 4.32 3.40
N ARG A 19 4.55 4.01 2.76
CA ARG A 19 5.26 4.90 1.84
C ARG A 19 5.50 4.23 0.51
N HIS A 20 5.55 5.00 -0.57
CA HIS A 20 5.83 4.46 -1.90
C HIS A 20 7.30 4.01 -1.98
N PRO A 21 7.60 2.72 -2.23
CA PRO A 21 8.96 2.19 -2.09
C PRO A 21 10.04 2.95 -2.86
N VAL A 22 9.74 3.33 -4.11
CA VAL A 22 10.68 4.10 -4.95
C VAL A 22 10.85 5.55 -4.48
N ILE A 23 9.78 6.19 -3.99
CA ILE A 23 9.85 7.57 -3.52
C ILE A 23 10.60 7.61 -2.18
N ASP A 24 10.32 6.67 -1.28
CA ASP A 24 11.01 6.48 0.00
C ASP A 24 12.53 6.32 -0.21
N ALA A 25 12.93 5.51 -1.21
CA ALA A 25 14.34 5.29 -1.52
C ALA A 25 15.03 6.52 -2.16
N LEU A 26 14.32 7.30 -2.98
CA LEU A 26 14.91 8.43 -3.71
C LEU A 26 14.92 9.74 -2.90
N LEU A 27 13.89 9.98 -2.10
CA LEU A 27 13.69 11.25 -1.41
C LEU A 27 13.86 11.17 0.12
N GLY A 28 13.80 9.97 0.72
CA GLY A 28 13.83 9.83 2.18
C GLY A 28 12.66 10.55 2.87
N GLU A 29 12.88 11.05 4.10
CA GLU A 29 11.89 11.82 4.88
C GLU A 29 11.77 13.28 4.42
N GLN A 30 11.62 13.53 3.12
CA GLN A 30 11.32 14.88 2.61
C GLN A 30 9.82 15.17 2.71
N ASP A 31 9.47 16.40 3.11
CA ASP A 31 8.10 16.89 3.40
C ASP A 31 7.08 16.76 2.25
N GLN A 32 7.49 16.34 1.06
CA GLN A 32 6.64 16.28 -0.12
C GLN A 32 5.81 15.00 -0.24
N TYR A 33 6.22 13.88 0.38
CA TYR A 33 5.48 12.62 0.33
C TYR A 33 5.24 12.04 1.72
N VAL A 34 4.10 12.43 2.29
CA VAL A 34 3.68 11.95 3.60
C VAL A 34 3.19 10.49 3.54
N PRO A 35 3.44 9.68 4.59
CA PRO A 35 2.89 8.33 4.66
C PRO A 35 1.36 8.31 4.60
N ASN A 36 0.80 7.28 3.98
CA ASN A 36 -0.65 7.10 3.85
C ASN A 36 -1.08 5.73 4.36
N SER A 37 -2.23 5.70 5.02
CA SER A 37 -2.85 4.45 5.46
C SER A 37 -3.88 3.95 4.44
N THR A 38 -4.08 2.64 4.41
CA THR A 38 -5.04 1.95 3.55
C THR A 38 -5.74 0.88 4.37
N ASN A 39 -7.06 0.83 4.25
CA ASN A 39 -7.87 -0.24 4.81
C ASN A 39 -8.82 -0.72 3.72
N LEU A 40 -8.55 -1.91 3.19
CA LEU A 40 -9.46 -2.63 2.30
C LEU A 40 -9.66 -4.02 2.86
N SER A 41 -10.89 -4.44 3.11
CA SER A 41 -11.19 -5.75 3.70
C SER A 41 -12.43 -6.39 3.09
N GLY A 42 -12.43 -7.72 3.00
CA GLY A 42 -13.54 -8.48 2.43
C GLY A 42 -14.85 -8.35 3.19
N ASP A 43 -14.76 -8.08 4.50
CA ASP A 43 -15.85 -7.83 5.45
C ASP A 43 -16.17 -6.35 5.65
N GLY A 44 -15.44 -5.45 4.98
CA GLY A 44 -15.58 -4.00 5.10
C GLY A 44 -15.52 -3.29 3.75
N GLU A 45 -14.75 -2.21 3.68
CA GLU A 45 -14.58 -1.42 2.47
C GLU A 45 -13.73 -2.19 1.44
N ARG A 46 -14.28 -2.44 0.26
CA ARG A 46 -13.59 -3.16 -0.83
C ARG A 46 -13.21 -2.28 -2.01
N VAL A 47 -13.73 -1.06 -2.04
CA VAL A 47 -13.56 -0.10 -3.13
C VAL A 47 -13.28 1.25 -2.51
N MET A 48 -12.24 1.91 -3.01
CA MET A 48 -11.87 3.26 -2.60
C MET A 48 -12.03 4.23 -3.76
N MET A 49 -12.89 5.24 -3.60
CA MET A 49 -13.06 6.31 -4.58
C MET A 49 -12.14 7.48 -4.23
N ILE A 50 -11.16 7.76 -5.09
CA ILE A 50 -10.16 8.80 -4.85
C ILE A 50 -10.40 9.97 -5.81
N THR A 51 -10.67 11.15 -5.25
CA THR A 51 -10.95 12.38 -6.00
C THR A 51 -9.91 13.47 -5.69
N GLY A 52 -9.96 14.60 -6.41
CA GLY A 52 -9.07 15.75 -6.21
C GLY A 52 -8.23 16.11 -7.44
N PRO A 53 -7.54 17.26 -7.43
CA PRO A 53 -6.80 17.79 -8.58
C PRO A 53 -5.60 16.90 -8.97
N ASN A 54 -5.25 16.92 -10.26
CA ASN A 54 -4.01 16.29 -10.74
C ASN A 54 -2.82 16.92 -10.00
N MET A 55 -1.81 16.10 -9.65
CA MET A 55 -0.67 16.42 -8.77
C MET A 55 -0.88 16.28 -7.24
N GLY A 56 -2.08 15.94 -6.75
CA GLY A 56 -2.32 15.70 -5.32
C GLY A 56 -1.78 14.37 -4.76
N GLY A 57 -0.75 13.76 -5.36
CA GLY A 57 -0.18 12.48 -4.88
C GLY A 57 -1.04 11.23 -5.08
N LYS A 58 -2.26 11.35 -5.62
CA LYS A 58 -3.21 10.24 -5.84
C LYS A 58 -2.61 9.05 -6.60
N SER A 59 -1.89 9.30 -7.70
CA SER A 59 -1.26 8.25 -8.50
C SER A 59 -0.15 7.54 -7.73
N SER A 60 0.62 8.26 -6.92
CA SER A 60 1.65 7.69 -6.05
C SER A 60 1.00 6.83 -4.96
N TYR A 61 -0.10 7.28 -4.35
CA TYR A 61 -0.84 6.49 -3.37
C TYR A 61 -1.34 5.16 -3.95
N ILE A 62 -2.02 5.18 -5.11
CA ILE A 62 -2.55 3.95 -5.73
C ILE A 62 -1.42 2.96 -6.04
N LYS A 63 -0.31 3.46 -6.59
CA LYS A 63 0.88 2.64 -6.88
C LYS A 63 1.53 2.10 -5.60
N GLN A 64 1.58 2.89 -4.53
CA GLN A 64 2.10 2.45 -3.24
C GLN A 64 1.36 1.22 -2.72
N VAL A 65 0.02 1.24 -2.73
CA VAL A 65 -0.79 0.12 -2.26
C VAL A 65 -0.44 -1.16 -3.03
N ALA A 66 -0.44 -1.08 -4.36
CA ALA A 66 -0.09 -2.20 -5.22
C ALA A 66 1.35 -2.72 -4.97
N LEU A 67 2.32 -1.82 -4.89
CA LEU A 67 3.73 -2.18 -4.70
C LEU A 67 3.97 -2.83 -3.33
N ILE A 68 3.35 -2.32 -2.26
CA ILE A 68 3.44 -2.92 -0.92
C ILE A 68 2.89 -4.35 -0.93
N THR A 69 1.75 -4.58 -1.59
CA THR A 69 1.19 -5.93 -1.75
C THR A 69 2.14 -6.87 -2.49
N VAL A 70 2.75 -6.43 -3.59
CA VAL A 70 3.75 -7.22 -4.33
C VAL A 70 4.95 -7.56 -3.45
N MET A 71 5.52 -6.57 -2.76
CA MET A 71 6.66 -6.77 -1.88
C MET A 71 6.35 -7.78 -0.77
N ALA A 72 5.16 -7.71 -0.17
CA ALA A 72 4.74 -8.67 0.86
C ALA A 72 4.66 -10.10 0.31
N GLN A 73 4.07 -10.30 -0.88
CA GLN A 73 3.96 -11.64 -1.51
C GLN A 73 5.27 -12.20 -2.06
N ILE A 74 6.26 -11.35 -2.33
CA ILE A 74 7.65 -11.79 -2.63
C ILE A 74 8.37 -12.29 -1.36
N GLY A 75 7.84 -11.98 -0.16
CA GLY A 75 8.47 -12.31 1.12
C GLY A 75 9.43 -11.22 1.62
N SER A 76 9.27 -9.98 1.16
CA SER A 76 10.07 -8.82 1.59
C SER A 76 9.42 -8.10 2.78
N TYR A 77 10.25 -7.42 3.57
CA TYR A 77 9.78 -6.35 4.44
C TYR A 77 9.25 -5.21 3.57
N VAL A 78 8.27 -4.46 4.09
CA VAL A 78 7.56 -3.41 3.35
C VAL A 78 7.73 -2.04 3.99
N PRO A 79 7.70 -0.93 3.23
CA PRO A 79 7.84 0.44 3.75
C PRO A 79 6.53 0.93 4.39
N ALA A 80 6.22 0.40 5.58
CA ALA A 80 5.11 0.83 6.41
C ALA A 80 5.51 0.77 7.90
N GLU A 81 4.67 1.35 8.76
CA GLU A 81 4.74 1.12 10.21
C GLU A 81 4.25 -0.30 10.53
N GLU A 82 3.08 -0.66 10.00
CA GLU A 82 2.47 -1.98 10.12
C GLU A 82 1.78 -2.35 8.80
N ALA A 83 1.77 -3.64 8.45
CA ALA A 83 1.10 -4.11 7.24
C ALA A 83 0.53 -5.53 7.43
N THR A 84 -0.72 -5.71 7.02
CA THR A 84 -1.38 -7.01 6.89
C THR A 84 -1.92 -7.16 5.47
N VAL A 85 -1.50 -8.23 4.78
CA VAL A 85 -1.79 -8.47 3.37
C VAL A 85 -2.35 -9.86 3.21
N GLY A 86 -3.60 -9.94 2.77
CA GLY A 86 -4.21 -11.13 2.22
C GLY A 86 -3.60 -11.44 0.86
N ILE A 87 -3.35 -12.72 0.58
CA ILE A 87 -2.82 -13.15 -0.73
C ILE A 87 -3.81 -12.73 -1.82
N VAL A 88 -3.35 -11.91 -2.76
CA VAL A 88 -4.06 -11.56 -3.98
C VAL A 88 -3.63 -12.49 -5.11
N ASP A 89 -4.60 -12.85 -5.95
CA ASP A 89 -4.40 -13.65 -7.16
C ASP A 89 -3.72 -12.84 -8.28
N GLY A 90 -3.99 -11.55 -8.35
CA GLY A 90 -3.35 -10.65 -9.30
C GLY A 90 -3.60 -9.18 -9.00
N ILE A 91 -2.78 -8.32 -9.61
CA ILE A 91 -2.95 -6.86 -9.60
C ILE A 91 -3.17 -6.40 -11.02
N PHE A 92 -4.30 -5.76 -11.27
CA PHE A 92 -4.70 -5.25 -12.58
C PHE A 92 -4.76 -3.73 -12.52
N THR A 93 -4.18 -3.07 -13.53
CA THR A 93 -4.14 -1.60 -13.63
C THR A 93 -4.59 -1.16 -15.02
N ARG A 94 -5.03 0.09 -15.15
CA ARG A 94 -5.38 0.74 -16.43
C ARG A 94 -4.65 2.07 -16.53
#